data_AF-A0A9X5HAP2-F1
#
_entry.id   AF-A0A9X5HAP2-F1
#
_cell.length_a   1.000
_cell.length_b   1.000
_cell.length_c   1.000
_cell.angle_alpha   90.00
_cell.angle_beta   90.00
_cell.angle_gamma   90.00
#
_symmetry.space_group_name_H-M   'P 1'
#
loop_
_entity.id
_entity.type
_entity.pdbx_description
1 polymer ?
#
loop_
_entity_poly.entity_id
_entity_poly.type
_entity_poly.pdbx_seq_one_letter_code
_entity_poly.pdbx_strand_id
1 'polypeptide(L)'
;LRTHPEVTRNIERIVFMGGAAGAGNATPVAEFNVWHDPEAAAITLTAGVPITMYGLDVFTRVVVPGDDVRRLRASDEPGARLAGDLLAHRPAHPDSRPDDPGEDSGGLGDAGALCAVADPEGLTTHRLPVEVSLAPGPARGQTIVDRRPRIGESELHEGTREQTLVDVGLDVDVERYVKLYLTTVEHFTG
;
A
#
# COMPACT_ATOMS: atom_id res chain seq x y z
N LEU A 1 -17.49 0.23 10.51
CA LEU A 1 -17.96 1.54 10.00
C LEU A 1 -19.47 1.58 9.74
N ARG A 2 -20.08 0.61 9.04
CA ARG A 2 -21.55 0.59 8.86
C ARG A 2 -22.35 0.39 10.15
N THR A 3 -21.86 -0.46 11.05
CA THR A 3 -22.57 -0.79 12.31
C THR A 3 -22.44 0.32 13.36
N HIS A 4 -21.31 1.03 13.36
CA HIS A 4 -20.97 2.08 14.32
C HIS A 4 -20.39 3.30 13.59
N PRO A 5 -21.22 4.04 12.84
CA PRO A 5 -20.76 5.21 12.07
C PRO A 5 -20.22 6.32 12.98
N GLU A 6 -20.67 6.42 14.23
CA GLU A 6 -20.20 7.40 15.21
C GLU A 6 -18.71 7.30 15.54
N VAL A 7 -18.11 6.11 15.33
CA VAL A 7 -16.69 5.86 15.63
C VAL A 7 -15.77 6.60 14.66
N THR A 8 -16.23 6.96 13.46
CA THR A 8 -15.41 7.71 12.48
C THR A 8 -14.86 9.01 13.05
N ARG A 9 -15.60 9.65 13.96
CA ARG A 9 -15.20 10.89 14.65
C ARG A 9 -14.02 10.70 15.61
N ASN A 10 -13.76 9.46 16.02
CA ASN A 10 -12.67 9.11 16.93
C ASN A 10 -11.45 8.54 16.19
N ILE A 11 -11.50 8.45 14.85
CA ILE A 11 -10.39 7.97 14.03
C ILE A 11 -9.69 9.17 13.43
N GLU A 12 -8.43 9.39 13.81
CA GLU A 12 -7.62 10.48 13.27
C GLU A 12 -7.39 10.32 11.76
N ARG A 13 -6.98 9.11 11.35
CA ARG A 13 -6.79 8.74 9.94
C ARG A 13 -6.80 7.23 9.76
N ILE A 14 -6.97 6.79 8.53
CA ILE A 14 -6.78 5.41 8.09
C ILE A 14 -5.65 5.38 7.07
N VAL A 15 -4.63 4.57 7.33
CA VAL A 15 -3.65 4.18 6.32
C VAL A 15 -3.87 2.72 6.04
N PHE A 16 -4.08 2.35 4.78
CA PHE A 16 -4.27 0.96 4.40
C PHE A 16 -3.33 0.60 3.24
N MET A 17 -2.82 -0.63 3.27
CA MET A 17 -2.21 -1.23 2.10
C MET A 17 -3.32 -1.81 1.23
N GLY A 18 -3.43 -1.29 0.01
CA GLY A 18 -4.39 -1.81 -0.95
C GLY A 18 -4.64 -0.85 -2.10
N GLY A 19 -5.19 -1.39 -3.19
CA GLY A 19 -5.45 -0.63 -4.40
C GLY A 19 -4.20 -0.40 -5.26
N ALA A 20 -4.44 0.12 -6.45
CA ALA A 20 -3.42 0.51 -7.40
C ALA A 20 -3.94 1.66 -8.27
N ALA A 21 -3.15 2.72 -8.45
CA ALA A 21 -3.41 3.73 -9.46
C ALA A 21 -3.01 3.25 -10.87
N GLY A 22 -2.10 2.28 -10.94
CA GLY A 22 -1.70 1.56 -12.15
C GLY A 22 -2.33 0.17 -12.29
N ALA A 23 -1.49 -0.82 -12.61
CA ALA A 23 -1.91 -2.21 -12.80
C ALA A 23 -2.19 -2.91 -11.47
N GLY A 24 -3.14 -3.86 -11.50
CA GLY A 24 -3.43 -4.75 -10.38
C GLY A 24 -2.50 -5.96 -10.31
N ASN A 25 -2.63 -6.76 -9.24
CA ASN A 25 -1.94 -8.04 -9.06
C ASN A 25 -2.87 -9.24 -8.91
N ALA A 26 -4.14 -9.03 -8.52
CA ALA A 26 -5.16 -10.09 -8.48
C ALA A 26 -5.89 -10.22 -9.82
N THR A 27 -6.12 -9.09 -10.48
CA THR A 27 -6.55 -9.00 -11.89
C THR A 27 -5.70 -7.94 -12.59
N PRO A 28 -5.80 -7.77 -13.93
CA PRO A 28 -5.05 -6.72 -14.63
C PRO A 28 -5.26 -5.30 -14.05
N VAL A 29 -6.38 -5.06 -13.36
CA VAL A 29 -6.77 -3.73 -12.87
C VAL A 29 -7.08 -3.66 -11.38
N ALA A 30 -7.10 -4.79 -10.66
CA ALA A 30 -7.43 -4.84 -9.24
C ALA A 30 -6.29 -5.41 -8.40
N GLU A 31 -5.98 -4.72 -7.31
CA GLU A 31 -5.09 -5.18 -6.26
C GLU A 31 -5.83 -6.18 -5.35
N PHE A 32 -5.12 -7.18 -4.84
CA PHE A 32 -5.65 -8.32 -4.09
C PHE A 32 -6.57 -7.96 -2.91
N ASN A 33 -6.16 -7.07 -2.01
CA ASN A 33 -6.96 -6.70 -0.83
C ASN A 33 -8.27 -6.02 -1.25
N VAL A 34 -8.22 -5.07 -2.19
CA VAL A 34 -9.43 -4.42 -2.70
C VAL A 34 -10.28 -5.37 -3.54
N TRP A 35 -9.67 -6.24 -4.34
CA TRP A 35 -10.38 -7.24 -5.14
C TRP A 35 -11.14 -8.24 -4.27
N HIS A 36 -10.58 -8.61 -3.11
CA HIS A 36 -11.17 -9.58 -2.21
C HIS A 36 -12.49 -9.08 -1.60
N ASP A 37 -12.56 -7.82 -1.19
CA ASP A 37 -13.77 -7.17 -0.67
C ASP A 37 -13.86 -5.71 -1.14
N PRO A 38 -14.29 -5.47 -2.39
CA PRO A 38 -14.36 -4.13 -2.95
C PRO A 38 -15.50 -3.30 -2.33
N GLU A 39 -16.55 -3.96 -1.81
CA GLU A 39 -17.61 -3.29 -1.05
C GLU A 39 -17.04 -2.67 0.23
N ALA A 40 -16.25 -3.41 1.01
CA ALA A 40 -15.59 -2.89 2.21
C ALA A 40 -14.60 -1.76 1.88
N ALA A 41 -13.86 -1.87 0.79
CA ALA A 41 -12.98 -0.80 0.32
C ALA A 41 -13.79 0.47 -0.02
N ALA A 42 -14.88 0.35 -0.79
CA ALA A 42 -15.75 1.48 -1.12
C ALA A 42 -16.34 2.16 0.12
N ILE A 43 -16.81 1.37 1.10
CA ILE A 43 -17.31 1.86 2.39
C ILE A 43 -16.21 2.60 3.16
N THR A 44 -14.98 2.07 3.15
CA THR A 44 -13.85 2.68 3.84
C THR A 44 -13.51 4.03 3.23
N LEU A 45 -13.39 4.10 1.89
CA LEU A 45 -13.13 5.37 1.19
C LEU A 45 -14.19 6.41 1.53
N THR A 46 -15.46 6.04 1.52
CA THR A 46 -16.58 6.95 1.77
C THR A 46 -16.88 7.21 3.26
N ALA A 47 -16.00 6.79 4.18
CA ALA A 47 -16.26 6.86 5.63
C ALA A 47 -16.20 8.28 6.23
N GLY A 48 -15.73 9.27 5.46
CA GLY A 48 -15.54 10.64 5.94
C GLY A 48 -14.35 10.82 6.90
N VAL A 49 -13.42 9.86 6.90
CA VAL A 49 -12.17 9.89 7.67
C VAL A 49 -11.02 10.24 6.70
N PRO A 50 -9.97 10.97 7.12
CA PRO A 50 -8.76 11.13 6.30
C PRO A 50 -8.15 9.77 5.97
N ILE A 51 -7.91 9.50 4.68
CA ILE A 51 -7.44 8.20 4.21
C ILE A 51 -6.18 8.38 3.37
N THR A 52 -5.18 7.56 3.68
CA THR A 52 -3.98 7.39 2.86
C THR A 52 -3.97 5.99 2.26
N MET A 53 -3.86 5.92 0.93
CA MET A 53 -3.76 4.66 0.20
C MET A 53 -2.29 4.34 -0.08
N TYR A 54 -1.76 3.32 0.58
CA TYR A 54 -0.47 2.71 0.26
C TYR A 54 -0.69 1.60 -0.76
N GLY A 55 -0.79 1.99 -2.04
CA GLY A 55 -1.11 1.08 -3.14
C GLY A 55 0.10 0.35 -3.74
N LEU A 56 -0.16 -0.48 -4.74
CA LEU A 56 0.88 -1.20 -5.49
C LEU A 56 1.94 -0.28 -6.11
N ASP A 57 1.58 0.97 -6.41
CA ASP A 57 2.46 1.98 -7.00
C ASP A 57 3.72 2.28 -6.16
N VAL A 58 3.66 2.05 -4.85
CA VAL A 58 4.79 2.22 -3.91
C VAL A 58 5.18 0.93 -3.20
N PHE A 59 4.23 0.01 -2.98
CA PHE A 59 4.43 -1.26 -2.28
C PHE A 59 5.53 -2.15 -2.88
N THR A 60 5.63 -2.19 -4.20
CA THR A 60 6.62 -3.03 -4.89
C THR A 60 8.02 -2.41 -4.93
N ARG A 61 8.16 -1.13 -4.53
CA ARG A 61 9.41 -0.38 -4.65
C ARG A 61 10.28 -0.46 -3.40
N VAL A 62 9.69 -0.72 -2.24
CA VAL A 62 10.43 -0.76 -0.98
C VAL A 62 11.04 -2.15 -0.81
N VAL A 63 12.29 -2.28 -1.24
CA VAL A 63 13.06 -3.53 -1.22
C VAL A 63 14.21 -3.39 -0.23
N VAL A 64 14.29 -4.31 0.72
CA VAL A 64 15.41 -4.42 1.67
C VAL A 64 16.57 -5.11 0.96
N PRO A 65 17.77 -4.52 0.93
CA PRO A 65 18.94 -5.10 0.27
C PRO A 65 19.31 -6.48 0.82
N GLY A 66 19.83 -7.36 -0.02
CA GLY A 66 20.15 -8.74 0.38
C GLY A 66 21.22 -8.85 1.47
N ASP A 67 22.16 -7.90 1.53
CA ASP A 67 23.13 -7.84 2.64
C ASP A 67 22.44 -7.62 3.99
N ASP A 68 21.43 -6.76 4.04
CA ASP A 68 20.66 -6.50 5.25
C ASP A 68 19.79 -7.71 5.62
N VAL A 69 19.15 -8.36 4.64
CA VAL A 69 18.38 -9.59 4.89
C VAL A 69 19.27 -10.69 5.46
N ARG A 70 20.44 -10.94 4.86
CA ARG A 70 21.41 -11.92 5.37
C ARG A 70 21.89 -11.57 6.79
N ARG A 71 22.16 -10.29 7.05
CA ARG A 71 22.57 -9.79 8.36
C ARG A 71 21.49 -10.02 9.41
N LEU A 72 20.23 -9.73 9.10
CA LEU A 72 19.09 -10.02 9.98
C LEU A 72 18.94 -11.51 10.28
N ARG A 73 19.02 -12.37 9.25
CA ARG A 73 18.94 -13.84 9.41
C ARG A 73 20.07 -14.43 10.25
N ALA A 74 21.25 -13.82 10.22
CA ALA A 74 22.39 -14.21 11.03
C ALA A 74 22.35 -13.66 12.47
N SER A 75 21.34 -12.86 12.83
CA SER A 75 21.22 -12.29 14.17
C SER A 75 20.95 -13.35 15.22
N ASP A 76 21.63 -13.24 16.37
CA ASP A 76 21.35 -14.04 17.56
C ASP A 76 19.96 -13.69 18.16
N GLU A 77 19.48 -12.48 17.87
CA GLU A 77 18.21 -11.98 18.37
C GLU A 77 17.01 -12.59 17.59
N PRO A 78 16.05 -13.23 18.28
CA PRO A 78 14.93 -13.92 17.64
C PRO A 78 14.04 -13.07 16.72
N GLY A 79 13.72 -11.83 17.08
CA GLY A 79 12.87 -10.93 16.31
C GLY A 79 13.50 -10.48 14.99
N ALA A 80 14.74 -10.02 15.02
CA ALA A 80 15.55 -9.65 13.87
C ALA A 80 15.77 -10.84 12.95
N ARG A 81 16.04 -12.03 13.50
CA ARG A 81 16.16 -13.25 12.70
C ARG A 81 14.85 -13.61 12.00
N LEU A 82 13.72 -13.55 12.71
CA LEU A 82 12.40 -13.77 12.11
C LEU A 82 12.10 -12.75 11.01
N ALA A 83 12.42 -11.47 11.23
CA ALA A 83 12.28 -10.42 10.23
C ALA A 83 13.09 -10.73 8.96
N GLY A 84 14.35 -11.12 9.12
CA GLY A 84 15.20 -11.55 8.01
C GLY A 84 14.65 -12.77 7.27
N ASP A 85 14.15 -13.78 8.00
CA ASP A 85 13.55 -14.97 7.38
C ASP A 85 12.28 -14.61 6.59
N LEU A 86 11.41 -13.75 7.12
CA LEU A 86 10.21 -13.30 6.40
C LEU A 86 10.55 -12.52 5.13
N LEU A 87 11.56 -11.64 5.18
CA LEU A 87 12.05 -10.89 4.02
C LEU A 87 12.60 -11.83 2.94
N ALA A 88 13.37 -12.85 3.32
CA ALA A 88 13.95 -13.80 2.37
C ALA A 88 12.91 -14.68 1.65
N HIS A 89 11.73 -14.89 2.23
CA HIS A 89 10.66 -15.66 1.58
C HIS A 89 9.82 -14.81 0.62
N ARG A 90 9.99 -13.49 0.63
CA ARG A 90 9.20 -12.56 -0.15
C ARG A 90 10.02 -12.02 -1.33
N PRO A 91 9.72 -12.40 -2.58
CA PRO A 91 10.49 -11.93 -3.72
C PRO A 91 10.47 -10.40 -3.82
N ALA A 92 11.62 -9.82 -4.15
CA ALA A 92 11.79 -8.38 -4.32
C ALA A 92 10.98 -7.82 -5.49
N HIS A 93 10.80 -8.60 -6.56
CA HIS A 93 9.99 -8.24 -7.71
C HIS A 93 9.04 -9.38 -8.09
N PRO A 94 7.82 -9.11 -8.60
CA PRO A 94 6.96 -10.14 -9.19
C PRO A 94 7.60 -10.97 -10.32
N ASP A 95 8.68 -10.50 -10.95
CA ASP A 95 9.42 -11.22 -11.98
C ASP A 95 10.63 -12.01 -11.41
N SER A 96 10.94 -11.84 -10.13
CA SER A 96 12.01 -12.59 -9.45
C SER A 96 11.60 -14.06 -9.34
N ARG A 97 12.44 -14.96 -9.85
CA ARG A 97 12.22 -16.40 -9.67
C ARG A 97 12.62 -16.80 -8.25
N PRO A 98 11.91 -17.76 -7.62
CA PRO A 98 12.29 -18.28 -6.30
C PRO A 98 13.73 -18.81 -6.22
N ASP A 99 14.28 -19.23 -7.36
CA ASP A 99 15.58 -19.89 -7.47
C ASP A 99 16.66 -18.98 -8.10
N ASP A 100 16.43 -17.66 -8.22
CA ASP A 100 17.46 -16.73 -8.67
C ASP A 100 18.44 -16.45 -7.50
N PRO A 101 19.68 -17.00 -7.52
CA PRO A 101 20.61 -16.91 -6.40
C PRO A 101 21.20 -15.50 -6.22
N GLY A 102 20.83 -14.55 -7.08
CA GLY A 102 21.42 -13.21 -7.16
C GLY A 102 20.85 -12.18 -6.19
N GLU A 103 19.69 -12.41 -5.57
CA GLU A 103 18.99 -11.36 -4.82
C GLU A 103 18.32 -11.93 -3.55
N ASP A 104 19.08 -12.13 -2.47
CA ASP A 104 18.54 -12.31 -1.10
C ASP A 104 17.76 -11.05 -0.61
N SER A 105 17.41 -10.11 -1.49
CA SER A 105 16.63 -8.92 -1.14
C SER A 105 15.16 -9.27 -0.94
N GLY A 106 14.52 -8.60 0.01
CA GLY A 106 13.13 -8.86 0.38
C GLY A 106 12.27 -7.62 0.20
N GLY A 107 11.12 -7.75 -0.46
CA GLY A 107 10.13 -6.67 -0.51
C GLY A 107 9.54 -6.42 0.89
N LEU A 108 9.48 -5.16 1.34
CA LEU A 108 8.98 -4.81 2.67
C LEU A 108 7.46 -5.07 2.81
N GLY A 109 6.72 -4.97 1.71
CA GLY A 109 5.29 -5.27 1.68
C GLY A 109 4.46 -4.38 2.62
N ASP A 110 3.56 -4.99 3.38
CA ASP A 110 2.62 -4.29 4.27
C ASP A 110 3.32 -3.49 5.38
N ALA A 111 4.54 -3.87 5.76
CA ALA A 111 5.33 -3.09 6.72
C ALA A 111 5.67 -1.69 6.18
N GLY A 112 5.63 -1.47 4.86
CA GLY A 112 5.74 -0.15 4.25
C GLY A 112 4.54 0.77 4.57
N ALA A 113 3.33 0.22 4.71
CA ALA A 113 2.18 1.00 5.17
C ALA A 113 2.33 1.44 6.62
N LEU A 114 2.92 0.59 7.48
CA LEU A 114 3.27 0.96 8.86
C LEU A 114 4.37 2.02 8.90
N CYS A 115 5.35 1.95 8.00
CA CYS A 115 6.35 3.01 7.84
C CYS A 115 5.69 4.34 7.46
N ALA A 116 4.68 4.34 6.58
CA ALA A 116 3.88 5.53 6.27
C ALA A 116 3.02 6.03 7.43
N VAL A 117 2.73 5.17 8.41
CA VAL A 117 2.11 5.61 9.66
C VAL A 117 3.15 6.29 10.54
N ALA A 118 4.29 5.64 10.78
CA ALA A 118 5.33 6.10 11.69
C ALA A 118 6.11 7.32 11.19
N ASP A 119 6.32 7.41 9.87
CA ASP A 119 7.10 8.45 9.22
C ASP A 119 6.43 8.89 7.89
N PRO A 120 5.36 9.71 7.97
CA PRO A 120 4.57 10.08 6.80
C PRO A 120 5.35 10.82 5.71
N GLU A 121 6.46 11.48 6.06
CA GLU A 121 7.29 12.23 5.11
C GLU A 121 8.03 11.32 4.11
N GLY A 122 8.17 10.02 4.41
CA GLY A 122 8.76 9.08 3.45
C GLY A 122 7.79 8.66 2.34
N LEU A 123 6.51 9.04 2.40
CA LEU A 123 5.53 8.80 1.35
C LEU A 123 5.14 10.12 0.66
N THR A 124 5.35 10.20 -0.64
CA THR A 124 4.80 11.31 -1.43
C THR A 124 3.38 10.97 -1.85
N THR A 125 2.42 11.72 -1.32
CA THR A 125 1.00 11.53 -1.62
C THR A 125 0.45 12.64 -2.48
N HIS A 126 -0.50 12.29 -3.34
CA HIS A 126 -1.36 13.25 -4.03
C HIS A 126 -2.80 13.04 -3.60
N ARG A 127 -3.47 14.12 -3.20
CA ARG A 127 -4.88 14.10 -2.83
C ARG A 127 -5.75 14.03 -4.07
N LEU A 128 -6.26 12.84 -4.38
CA LEU A 128 -6.91 12.53 -5.65
C LEU A 128 -8.30 11.91 -5.44
N PRO A 129 -9.24 12.10 -6.38
CA PRO A 129 -10.50 11.36 -6.39
C PRO A 129 -10.25 9.86 -6.57
N VAL A 130 -10.81 9.04 -5.68
CA VAL A 130 -10.71 7.57 -5.76
C VAL A 130 -12.07 6.93 -5.56
N GLU A 131 -12.38 5.97 -6.43
CA GLU A 131 -13.58 5.14 -6.37
C GLU A 131 -13.23 3.67 -6.55
N VAL A 132 -14.09 2.77 -6.06
CA VAL A 132 -13.93 1.33 -6.28
C VAL A 132 -15.02 0.84 -7.23
N SER A 133 -14.62 0.16 -8.29
CA SER A 133 -15.55 -0.50 -9.21
C SER A 133 -16.20 -1.71 -8.56
N LEU A 134 -17.51 -1.62 -8.29
CA LEU A 134 -18.29 -2.69 -7.64
C LEU A 134 -19.02 -3.60 -8.63
N ALA A 135 -19.25 -3.12 -9.86
CA ALA A 135 -20.01 -3.85 -10.85
C ALA A 135 -19.32 -5.18 -11.19
N PRO A 136 -20.08 -6.28 -11.38
CA PRO A 136 -19.51 -7.52 -11.90
C PRO A 136 -18.79 -7.29 -13.23
N GLY A 137 -17.65 -7.96 -13.43
CA GLY A 137 -16.90 -7.89 -14.67
C GLY A 137 -15.40 -7.73 -14.45
N PRO A 138 -14.64 -7.51 -15.54
CA PRO A 138 -13.17 -7.49 -15.50
C PRO A 138 -12.60 -6.33 -14.66
N ALA A 139 -13.38 -5.27 -14.46
CA ALA A 139 -12.98 -4.12 -13.67
C ALA A 139 -13.36 -4.20 -12.18
N ARG A 140 -14.03 -5.28 -11.73
CA ARG A 140 -14.46 -5.39 -10.34
C ARG A 140 -13.25 -5.34 -9.39
N GLY A 141 -13.32 -4.46 -8.40
CA GLY A 141 -12.24 -4.22 -7.44
C GLY A 141 -11.14 -3.27 -7.93
N GLN A 142 -11.28 -2.66 -9.12
CA GLN A 142 -10.38 -1.60 -9.53
C GLN A 142 -10.58 -0.36 -8.64
N THR A 143 -9.48 0.16 -8.10
CA THR A 143 -9.41 1.53 -7.57
C THR A 143 -9.22 2.49 -8.73
N ILE A 144 -10.29 3.19 -9.10
CA ILE A 144 -10.29 4.21 -10.15
C ILE A 144 -9.72 5.49 -9.53
N VAL A 145 -8.43 5.73 -9.75
CA VAL A 145 -7.73 6.95 -9.30
C VAL A 145 -7.75 7.98 -10.42
N ASP A 146 -8.49 9.08 -10.25
CA ASP A 146 -8.54 10.12 -11.26
C ASP A 146 -7.28 11.01 -11.21
N ARG A 147 -6.38 10.81 -12.18
CA ARG A 147 -5.13 11.55 -12.34
C ARG A 147 -5.20 12.59 -13.46
N ARG A 148 -6.36 12.81 -14.06
CA ARG A 148 -6.51 13.73 -15.19
C ARG A 148 -6.29 15.17 -14.72
N PRO A 149 -5.58 16.01 -15.51
CA PRO A 149 -5.36 17.41 -15.15
C PRO A 149 -6.58 18.30 -15.43
N ARG A 150 -7.59 17.77 -16.13
CA ARG A 150 -8.78 18.49 -16.59
C ARG A 150 -10.01 17.62 -16.37
N ILE A 151 -11.13 18.29 -16.19
CA ILE A 151 -12.46 17.69 -16.13
C ILE A 151 -12.72 16.89 -17.41
N GLY A 152 -13.31 15.70 -17.29
CA GLY A 152 -13.65 14.85 -18.41
C GLY A 152 -14.99 15.19 -19.05
N GLU A 153 -15.25 14.59 -20.21
CA GLU A 153 -16.51 14.74 -20.95
C GLU A 153 -17.73 14.29 -20.13
N SER A 154 -17.59 13.23 -19.34
CA SER A 154 -18.61 12.73 -18.42
C SER A 154 -19.09 13.81 -17.46
N GLU A 155 -18.17 14.53 -16.83
CA GLU A 155 -18.50 15.56 -15.86
C GLU A 155 -19.10 16.82 -16.51
N LEU A 156 -18.76 17.09 -17.77
CA LEU A 156 -19.33 18.18 -18.56
C LEU A 156 -20.77 17.91 -19.01
N HIS A 157 -21.10 16.66 -19.35
CA HIS A 157 -22.40 16.29 -19.94
C HIS A 157 -23.37 15.66 -18.94
N GLU A 158 -22.86 14.89 -18.00
CA GLU A 158 -23.65 14.14 -17.01
C GLU A 158 -23.60 14.80 -15.62
N GLY A 159 -22.75 15.82 -15.45
CA GLY A 159 -22.56 16.55 -14.21
C GLY A 159 -21.46 15.98 -13.31
N THR A 160 -21.06 16.76 -12.31
CA THR A 160 -20.03 16.33 -11.35
C THR A 160 -20.64 15.40 -10.31
N ARG A 161 -20.11 14.18 -10.22
CA ARG A 161 -20.40 13.26 -9.12
C ARG A 161 -19.59 13.61 -7.88
N GLU A 162 -20.12 13.32 -6.70
CA GLU A 162 -19.35 13.44 -5.46
C GLU A 162 -18.26 12.36 -5.44
N GLN A 163 -17.02 12.78 -5.22
CA GLN A 163 -15.87 11.88 -5.20
C GLN A 163 -15.14 12.00 -3.88
N THR A 164 -14.73 10.85 -3.34
CA THR A 164 -13.90 10.83 -2.15
C THR A 164 -12.48 11.20 -2.53
N LEU A 165 -11.94 12.22 -1.85
CA LEU A 165 -10.52 12.57 -1.96
C LEU A 165 -9.69 11.72 -0.99
N VAL A 166 -8.72 11.02 -1.54
CA VAL A 166 -7.80 10.13 -0.81
C VAL A 166 -6.37 10.59 -1.05
N ASP A 167 -5.52 10.54 -0.03
CA ASP A 167 -4.09 10.76 -0.19
C ASP A 167 -3.47 9.49 -0.79
N VAL A 168 -3.26 9.48 -2.10
CA VAL A 168 -2.72 8.31 -2.83
C VAL A 168 -1.21 8.40 -2.83
N GLY A 169 -0.54 7.38 -2.26
CA GLY A 169 0.91 7.24 -2.33
C GLY A 169 1.35 6.93 -3.76
N LEU A 170 2.12 7.84 -4.36
CA LEU A 170 2.61 7.71 -5.74
C LEU A 170 4.14 7.67 -5.83
N ASP A 171 4.84 8.06 -4.76
CA ASP A 171 6.29 7.91 -4.65
C ASP A 171 6.67 7.61 -3.20
N VAL A 172 7.83 6.99 -3.01
CA VAL A 172 8.31 6.57 -1.69
C VAL A 172 9.82 6.72 -1.59
N ASP A 173 10.29 7.28 -0.48
CA ASP A 173 11.69 7.29 -0.11
C ASP A 173 12.07 5.91 0.44
N VAL A 174 12.57 5.06 -0.47
CA VAL A 174 12.92 3.67 -0.18
C VAL A 174 14.00 3.58 0.88
N GLU A 175 15.05 4.41 0.80
CA GLU A 175 16.15 4.41 1.76
C GLU A 175 15.66 4.78 3.16
N ARG A 176 14.80 5.80 3.27
CA ARG A 176 14.20 6.23 4.53
C ARG A 176 13.37 5.12 5.17
N TYR A 177 12.54 4.42 4.39
CA TYR A 177 11.70 3.33 4.91
C TYR A 177 12.48 2.08 5.26
N VAL A 178 13.46 1.69 4.44
CA VAL A 178 14.35 0.57 4.76
C VAL A 178 15.12 0.88 6.04
N LYS A 179 15.68 2.08 6.17
CA LYS A 179 16.38 2.50 7.39
C LYS A 179 15.47 2.49 8.61
N LEU A 180 14.26 3.03 8.51
CA LEU A 180 13.28 3.02 9.59
C LEU A 180 12.95 1.59 10.04
N TYR A 181 12.69 0.70 9.08
CA TYR A 181 12.41 -0.70 9.35
C TYR A 181 13.58 -1.40 10.05
N LEU A 182 14.78 -1.34 9.47
CA LEU A 182 15.99 -1.98 10.02
C LEU A 182 16.29 -1.48 11.43
N THR A 183 16.25 -0.16 11.63
CA THR A 183 16.45 0.44 12.96
C THR A 183 15.39 -0.08 13.94
N THR A 184 14.13 -0.22 13.52
CA THR A 184 13.07 -0.69 14.41
C THR A 184 13.27 -2.14 14.82
N VAL A 185 13.51 -3.05 13.86
CA VAL A 185 13.61 -4.49 14.16
C VAL A 185 14.90 -4.85 14.89
N GLU A 186 15.96 -4.06 14.72
CA GLU A 186 17.23 -4.28 15.43
C GLU A 186 17.23 -3.67 16.83
N HIS A 187 16.55 -2.53 17.04
CA HIS A 187 16.53 -1.84 18.33
C HIS A 187 15.39 -2.27 19.28
N PHE A 188 14.39 -3.04 18.83
CA PHE A 188 13.31 -3.56 19.70
C PHE A 188 13.75 -4.63 20.72
N THR A 189 15.05 -4.79 20.91
CA THR A 189 15.68 -5.98 21.47
C THR A 189 16.59 -5.69 22.68
N GLY A 190 16.48 -4.48 23.23
CA GLY A 190 17.13 -4.05 24.47
C GLY A 190 16.17 -3.96 25.66
#